data_AF-A0A949GZV5-F1
#
_entry.id   AF-A0A949GZV5-F1
#
_cell.length_a   1.000
_cell.length_b   1.000
_cell.length_c   1.000
_cell.angle_alpha   90.00
_cell.angle_beta   90.00
_cell.angle_gamma   90.00
#
_symmetry.space_group_name_H-M   'P 1'
#
loop_
_entity.id
_entity.type
_entity.pdbx_description
1 polymer ?
#
loop_
_entity_poly.entity_id
_entity_poly.type
_entity_poly.pdbx_seq_one_letter_code
_entity_poly.pdbx_strand_id
1 'polypeptide(L)'
;MRMLAVAALFAAMSPAAWAWDDTRRISAPQPSCAAGVSCEVRVTPGFMAGQVTLDFSGRAPALAASGVILRVYNPSGAVIIEKSAGLMSDGRLSLLIANGQTMEPGRYRYVIDGIAEGRFEVLTGAAEPSAPARVQPPAQSAGKTAPSRVAPRKEASSGAVAPRAAALAGVWYGIAGTPGSLELTRDGSYKLNGKPGGRYRQLGDEVVFDGSLVAWNKGRAKLKDGVLEFYWKNAEGFNNWFVFQKGE
;
A
#
# COMPACT_ATOMS: atom_id res chain seq x y z
N MET A 1 3.58 -64.72 -25.69
CA MET A 1 3.84 -63.42 -26.35
C MET A 1 2.53 -62.90 -26.95
N ARG A 2 1.89 -61.93 -26.30
CA ARG A 2 1.05 -60.88 -26.91
C ARG A 2 0.69 -59.91 -25.78
N MET A 3 1.26 -58.71 -25.87
CA MET A 3 1.08 -57.59 -24.94
C MET A 3 -0.37 -57.07 -25.03
N LEU A 4 -1.04 -56.90 -23.89
CA LEU A 4 -2.18 -56.00 -23.76
C LEU A 4 -1.64 -54.63 -23.35
N ALA A 5 -1.74 -53.65 -24.24
CA ALA A 5 -1.46 -52.25 -23.95
C ALA A 5 -2.70 -51.59 -23.36
N VAL A 6 -2.51 -51.00 -22.17
CA VAL A 6 -3.43 -50.13 -21.46
C VAL A 6 -3.42 -48.76 -22.14
N ALA A 7 -4.58 -48.25 -22.54
CA ALA A 7 -4.73 -46.86 -22.97
C ALA A 7 -5.74 -46.17 -22.03
N ALA A 8 -5.22 -45.52 -20.99
CA ALA A 8 -5.99 -44.62 -20.15
C ALA A 8 -6.11 -43.26 -20.86
N LEU A 9 -7.35 -42.83 -21.13
CA LEU A 9 -7.65 -41.45 -21.52
C LEU A 9 -7.42 -40.53 -20.31
N PHE A 10 -6.37 -39.72 -20.34
CA PHE A 10 -6.29 -38.51 -19.53
C PHE A 10 -6.69 -37.32 -20.40
N ALA A 11 -7.92 -36.83 -20.20
CA ALA A 11 -8.32 -35.51 -20.70
C ALA A 11 -7.55 -34.45 -19.90
N ALA A 12 -6.58 -33.81 -20.54
CA ALA A 12 -5.89 -32.65 -19.97
C ALA A 12 -6.85 -31.47 -19.92
N MET A 13 -7.44 -31.21 -18.74
CA MET A 13 -8.02 -29.90 -18.46
C MET A 13 -6.87 -28.89 -18.37
N SER A 14 -6.74 -28.06 -19.40
CA SER A 14 -5.87 -26.89 -19.32
C SER A 14 -6.42 -25.97 -18.22
N PRO A 15 -5.62 -25.52 -17.25
CA PRO A 15 -6.06 -24.44 -16.38
C PRO A 15 -6.29 -23.23 -17.27
N ALA A 16 -7.53 -22.74 -17.31
CA ALA A 16 -7.83 -21.45 -17.90
C ALA A 16 -6.88 -20.44 -17.27
N ALA A 17 -5.95 -19.89 -18.06
CA ALA A 17 -5.18 -18.74 -17.67
C ALA A 17 -6.18 -17.62 -17.44
N TRP A 18 -6.24 -17.10 -16.21
CA TRP A 18 -6.99 -15.89 -15.88
C TRP A 18 -6.25 -14.74 -16.58
N ALA A 19 -6.54 -14.55 -17.86
CA ALA A 19 -6.16 -13.35 -18.58
C ALA A 19 -6.92 -12.21 -17.91
N TRP A 20 -6.23 -11.46 -17.04
CA TRP A 20 -6.71 -10.18 -16.56
C TRP A 20 -6.87 -9.30 -17.78
N ASP A 21 -8.13 -9.04 -18.14
CA ASP A 21 -8.50 -8.27 -19.31
C ASP A 21 -7.81 -6.90 -19.26
N ASP A 22 -7.05 -6.58 -20.31
CA ASP A 22 -6.12 -5.45 -20.45
C ASP A 22 -6.87 -4.14 -20.75
N THR A 23 -8.06 -3.98 -20.15
CA THR A 23 -9.00 -2.90 -20.46
C THR A 23 -8.79 -1.65 -19.61
N ARG A 24 -7.85 -1.66 -18.66
CA ARG A 24 -7.55 -0.51 -17.79
C ARG A 24 -6.54 0.43 -18.44
N ARG A 25 -7.00 1.27 -19.37
CA ARG A 25 -6.13 2.23 -20.06
C ARG A 25 -6.05 3.55 -19.28
N ILE A 26 -4.87 3.83 -18.74
CA ILE A 26 -4.48 5.17 -18.27
C ILE A 26 -3.45 5.72 -19.24
N SER A 27 -3.66 6.94 -19.70
CA SER A 27 -2.66 7.69 -20.46
C SER A 27 -2.08 8.79 -19.58
N ALA A 28 -0.76 8.82 -19.45
CA ALA A 28 -0.06 9.82 -18.67
C ALA A 28 1.14 10.37 -19.46
N PRO A 29 1.08 11.61 -19.96
CA PRO A 29 2.27 12.28 -20.47
C PRO A 29 3.33 12.45 -19.37
N GLN A 30 4.57 12.66 -19.78
CA GLN A 30 5.68 12.95 -18.86
C GLN A 30 5.37 14.19 -18.00
N PRO A 31 5.66 14.16 -16.68
CA PRO A 31 5.52 15.31 -15.81
C PRO A 31 6.44 16.45 -16.21
N SER A 32 6.05 17.69 -15.88
CA SER A 32 6.97 18.82 -15.78
C SER A 32 7.54 18.88 -14.37
N CYS A 33 8.86 18.69 -14.24
CA CYS A 33 9.57 18.90 -12.98
C CYS A 33 9.92 20.39 -12.80
N ALA A 34 9.94 20.86 -11.55
CA ALA A 34 10.42 22.20 -11.23
C ALA A 34 11.94 22.35 -11.52
N ALA A 35 12.39 23.60 -11.69
CA ALA A 35 13.81 23.87 -11.93
C ALA A 35 14.68 23.35 -10.78
N GLY A 36 15.78 22.66 -11.11
CA GLY A 36 16.68 22.07 -10.12
C GLY A 36 16.13 20.80 -9.45
N VAL A 37 15.00 20.26 -9.93
CA VAL A 37 14.40 19.01 -9.45
C VAL A 37 14.54 17.93 -10.52
N SER A 38 15.05 16.76 -10.13
CA SER A 38 14.94 15.54 -10.92
C SER A 38 13.69 14.80 -10.46
N CYS A 39 12.75 14.51 -11.34
CA CYS A 39 11.54 13.78 -10.98
C CYS A 39 11.16 12.74 -12.03
N GLU A 40 10.61 11.62 -11.57
CA GLU A 40 9.94 10.61 -12.35
C GLU A 40 8.57 10.38 -11.70
N VAL A 41 7.51 10.47 -12.52
CA VAL A 41 6.16 10.14 -12.08
C VAL A 41 5.61 9.07 -12.99
N ARG A 42 5.21 7.95 -12.39
CA ARG A 42 4.48 6.89 -13.05
C ARG A 42 3.06 6.90 -12.56
N VAL A 43 2.13 6.95 -13.51
CA VAL A 43 0.71 6.81 -13.24
C VAL A 43 0.31 5.43 -13.71
N THR A 44 -0.14 4.57 -12.80
CA THR A 44 -0.55 3.21 -13.12
C THR A 44 -1.99 2.96 -12.67
N PRO A 45 -2.70 2.01 -13.30
CA PRO A 45 -3.96 1.54 -12.77
C PRO A 45 -3.78 1.06 -11.33
N GLY A 46 -4.75 1.37 -10.49
CA GLY A 46 -4.83 0.85 -9.12
C GLY A 46 -5.34 -0.59 -9.10
N PHE A 47 -5.38 -1.16 -7.90
CA PHE A 47 -5.81 -2.54 -7.69
C PHE A 47 -7.28 -2.74 -8.08
N MET A 48 -8.16 -1.82 -7.69
CA MET A 48 -9.58 -1.83 -8.08
C MET A 48 -9.81 -1.06 -9.39
N ALA A 49 -10.89 -1.40 -10.10
CA ALA A 49 -11.31 -0.68 -11.30
C ALA A 49 -11.57 0.81 -10.98
N GLY A 50 -11.07 1.70 -11.85
CA GLY A 50 -11.16 3.15 -11.68
C GLY A 50 -10.25 3.73 -10.58
N GLN A 51 -9.45 2.94 -9.87
CA GLN A 51 -8.40 3.49 -9.02
C GLN A 51 -7.16 3.84 -9.84
N VAL A 52 -6.43 4.84 -9.37
CA VAL A 52 -5.15 5.27 -9.94
C VAL A 52 -4.10 5.28 -8.85
N THR A 53 -2.89 4.84 -9.22
CA THR A 53 -1.71 4.91 -8.37
C THR A 53 -0.70 5.86 -9.00
N LEU A 54 -0.21 6.80 -8.19
CA LEU A 54 0.87 7.72 -8.53
C LEU A 54 2.12 7.24 -7.79
N ASP A 55 3.11 6.72 -8.53
CA ASP A 55 4.46 6.45 -8.03
C ASP A 55 5.35 7.61 -8.44
N PHE A 56 5.79 8.38 -7.46
CA PHE A 56 6.75 9.45 -7.63
C PHE A 56 8.10 8.99 -7.10
N SER A 57 9.16 9.27 -7.86
CA SER A 57 10.51 9.28 -7.31
C SER A 57 11.28 10.50 -7.81
N GLY A 58 12.05 11.14 -6.93
CA GLY A 58 12.77 12.34 -7.33
C GLY A 58 13.72 12.86 -6.29
N ARG A 59 14.48 13.88 -6.73
CA ARG A 59 15.43 14.62 -5.91
C ARG A 59 15.21 16.12 -6.09
N ALA A 60 14.92 16.81 -5.00
CA ALA A 60 14.84 18.26 -4.89
C ALA A 60 15.67 18.70 -3.66
N PRO A 61 16.99 18.96 -3.82
CA PRO A 61 17.86 19.31 -2.69
C PRO A 61 17.40 20.55 -1.91
N ALA A 62 16.84 21.54 -2.62
CA ALA A 62 16.31 22.77 -2.02
C ALA A 62 15.11 22.55 -1.08
N LEU A 63 14.46 21.39 -1.17
CA LEU A 63 13.31 21.02 -0.35
C LEU A 63 13.67 19.97 0.72
N ALA A 64 14.97 19.76 0.99
CA ALA A 64 15.38 18.87 2.07
C ALA A 64 14.72 19.26 3.40
N ALA A 65 14.24 18.24 4.14
CA ALA A 65 13.48 18.39 5.38
C ALA A 65 12.16 19.20 5.26
N SER A 66 11.69 19.49 4.05
CA SER A 66 10.39 20.14 3.83
C SER A 66 9.28 19.10 3.70
N GLY A 67 8.09 19.46 4.19
CA GLY A 67 6.87 18.70 3.96
C GLY A 67 6.38 18.92 2.53
N VAL A 68 5.90 17.85 1.90
CA VAL A 68 5.41 17.89 0.52
C VAL A 68 3.92 17.56 0.52
N ILE A 69 3.15 18.25 -0.30
CA ILE A 69 1.71 17.99 -0.50
C ILE A 69 1.49 17.55 -1.94
N LEU A 70 0.77 16.44 -2.13
CA LEU A 70 0.17 16.06 -3.41
C LEU A 70 -1.27 16.55 -3.44
N ARG A 71 -1.65 17.22 -4.52
CA ARG A 71 -3.04 17.48 -4.90
C ARG A 71 -3.38 16.82 -6.22
N VAL A 72 -4.56 16.22 -6.32
CA VAL A 72 -5.16 15.77 -7.59
C VAL A 72 -6.46 16.53 -7.82
N TYR A 73 -6.55 17.12 -8.99
CA TYR A 73 -7.68 17.89 -9.47
C TYR A 73 -8.48 17.08 -10.48
N ASN A 74 -9.79 17.06 -10.34
CA ASN A 74 -10.71 16.46 -11.29
C ASN A 74 -10.88 17.33 -12.56
N PRO A 75 -11.62 16.86 -13.58
CA PRO A 75 -11.84 17.63 -14.81
C PRO A 75 -12.52 19.00 -14.60
N SER A 76 -13.31 19.17 -13.53
CA SER A 76 -13.93 20.46 -13.18
C SER A 76 -12.98 21.40 -12.42
N GLY A 77 -11.75 20.97 -12.14
CA GLY A 77 -10.75 21.75 -11.40
C GLY A 77 -10.88 21.68 -9.87
N ALA A 78 -11.76 20.84 -9.34
CA ALA A 78 -11.90 20.62 -7.90
C ALA A 78 -10.81 19.66 -7.38
N VAL A 79 -10.26 19.93 -6.21
CA VAL A 79 -9.32 19.02 -5.52
C VAL A 79 -10.11 17.82 -5.00
N ILE A 80 -9.78 16.63 -5.48
CA ILE A 80 -10.40 15.36 -5.06
C ILE A 80 -9.46 14.50 -4.21
N ILE A 81 -8.16 14.78 -4.26
CA ILE A 81 -7.16 14.16 -3.38
C ILE A 81 -6.25 15.28 -2.91
N GLU A 82 -6.11 15.43 -1.59
CA GLU A 82 -5.06 16.23 -0.97
C GLU A 82 -4.41 15.35 0.10
N LYS A 83 -3.12 15.05 -0.06
CA LYS A 83 -2.38 14.19 0.86
C LYS A 83 -0.99 14.75 1.11
N SER A 84 -0.54 14.67 2.36
CA SER A 84 0.88 14.83 2.65
C SER A 84 1.65 13.68 2.02
N ALA A 85 2.66 14.02 1.22
CA ALA A 85 3.61 13.10 0.63
C ALA A 85 4.77 12.76 1.59
N GLY A 86 4.73 13.26 2.83
CA GLY A 86 5.79 13.11 3.81
C GLY A 86 6.87 14.19 3.73
N LEU A 87 7.99 13.93 4.40
CA LEU A 87 9.17 14.80 4.44
C LEU A 87 10.20 14.32 3.41
N MET A 88 10.87 15.24 2.72
CA MET A 88 11.99 14.89 1.85
C MET A 88 13.25 14.60 2.67
N SER A 89 13.64 13.33 2.78
CA SER A 89 14.91 12.95 3.43
C SER A 89 16.08 13.26 2.50
N ASP A 90 16.95 14.18 2.89
CA ASP A 90 18.11 14.63 2.11
C ASP A 90 17.75 15.09 0.68
N GLY A 91 16.56 15.70 0.56
CA GLY A 91 16.03 16.15 -0.71
C GLY A 91 15.63 15.02 -1.64
N ARG A 92 15.45 13.78 -1.16
CA ARG A 92 14.87 12.67 -1.93
C ARG A 92 13.43 12.41 -1.48
N LEU A 93 12.58 12.08 -2.43
CA LEU A 93 11.21 11.66 -2.18
C LEU A 93 10.91 10.43 -3.03
N SER A 94 10.38 9.39 -2.38
CA SER A 94 9.70 8.29 -3.05
C SER A 94 8.32 8.18 -2.43
N LEU A 95 7.28 8.29 -3.25
CA LEU A 95 5.91 8.36 -2.79
C LEU A 95 5.05 7.46 -3.65
N LEU A 96 4.25 6.63 -3.01
CA LEU A 96 3.19 5.87 -3.66
C LEU A 96 1.85 6.35 -3.11
N ILE A 97 1.00 6.89 -3.97
CA ILE A 97 -0.36 7.29 -3.59
C ILE A 97 -1.34 6.51 -4.44
N ALA A 98 -2.03 5.55 -3.84
CA ALA A 98 -3.25 5.00 -4.41
C ALA A 98 -4.43 5.87 -3.97
N ASN A 99 -5.30 6.18 -4.93
CA ASN A 99 -6.64 6.61 -4.60
C ASN A 99 -7.45 5.38 -4.16
N GLY A 100 -7.98 5.42 -2.94
CA GLY A 100 -8.95 4.41 -2.48
C GLY A 100 -10.32 4.59 -3.14
N GLN A 101 -10.58 5.76 -3.70
CA GLN A 101 -11.81 6.08 -4.41
C GLN A 101 -11.69 5.74 -5.90
N THR A 102 -12.79 5.28 -6.46
CA THR A 102 -12.97 5.16 -7.91
C THR A 102 -12.99 6.54 -8.54
N MET A 103 -12.25 6.72 -9.63
CA MET A 103 -12.20 7.93 -10.44
C MET A 103 -13.09 7.76 -11.66
N GLU A 104 -13.90 8.78 -11.92
CA GLU A 104 -14.70 8.87 -13.13
C GLU A 104 -13.81 8.99 -14.39
N PRO A 105 -14.33 8.65 -15.58
CA PRO A 105 -13.63 8.94 -16.82
C PRO A 105 -13.36 10.44 -16.96
N GLY A 106 -12.14 10.79 -17.37
CA GLY A 106 -11.79 12.18 -17.60
C GLY A 106 -10.31 12.50 -17.43
N ARG A 107 -10.01 13.80 -17.63
CA ARG A 107 -8.66 14.35 -17.54
C ARG A 107 -8.42 14.93 -16.17
N TYR A 108 -7.41 14.40 -15.51
CA TYR A 108 -6.98 14.80 -14.18
C TYR A 108 -5.66 15.54 -14.26
N ARG A 109 -5.44 16.41 -13.27
CA ARG A 109 -4.16 17.09 -13.05
C ARG A 109 -3.66 16.73 -11.67
N TYR A 110 -2.36 16.47 -11.54
CA TYR A 110 -1.74 16.36 -10.23
C TYR A 110 -0.67 17.44 -10.05
N VAL A 111 -0.51 17.89 -8.81
CA VAL A 111 0.52 18.85 -8.39
C VAL A 111 1.19 18.28 -7.15
N ILE A 112 2.51 18.17 -7.18
CA ILE A 112 3.37 17.90 -6.04
C ILE A 112 4.09 19.20 -5.74
N ASP A 113 3.69 19.87 -4.66
CA ASP A 113 4.07 21.25 -4.38
C ASP A 113 5.59 21.45 -4.42
N GLY A 114 6.03 22.39 -5.27
CA GLY A 114 7.45 22.72 -5.47
C GLY A 114 8.28 21.68 -6.23
N ILE A 115 7.69 20.57 -6.68
CA ILE A 115 8.42 19.43 -7.25
C ILE A 115 8.01 19.15 -8.68
N ALA A 116 6.72 18.87 -8.91
CA ALA A 116 6.25 18.41 -10.21
C ALA A 116 4.77 18.73 -10.43
N GLU A 117 4.42 18.94 -11.69
CA GLU A 117 3.02 18.99 -12.15
C GLU A 117 2.88 18.03 -13.33
N GLY A 118 1.71 17.41 -13.46
CA GLY A 118 1.40 16.59 -14.61
C GLY A 118 -0.09 16.32 -14.76
N ARG A 119 -0.41 15.51 -15.77
CA ARG A 119 -1.78 15.18 -16.13
C ARG A 119 -1.89 13.69 -16.43
N PHE A 120 -3.06 13.13 -16.22
CA PHE A 120 -3.40 11.79 -16.69
C PHE A 120 -4.85 11.72 -17.10
N GLU A 121 -5.18 10.75 -17.94
CA GLU A 121 -6.53 10.51 -18.43
C GLU A 121 -6.99 9.12 -17.99
N VAL A 122 -8.14 9.08 -17.32
CA VAL A 122 -8.87 7.85 -17.00
C VAL A 122 -9.83 7.60 -18.16
N LEU A 123 -9.56 6.57 -18.98
CA LEU A 123 -10.34 6.30 -20.18
C LEU A 123 -11.60 5.49 -19.90
N THR A 124 -11.56 4.65 -18.86
CA THR A 124 -12.68 3.83 -18.39
C THR A 124 -12.79 3.96 -16.87
N GLY A 125 -13.94 4.44 -16.38
CA GLY A 125 -14.28 4.46 -14.97
C GLY A 125 -14.66 3.05 -14.48
N ALA A 126 -15.05 2.90 -13.21
CA ALA A 126 -15.71 1.66 -12.82
C ALA A 126 -16.97 1.49 -13.67
N ALA A 127 -17.12 0.33 -14.30
CA ALA A 127 -18.44 -0.06 -14.81
C ALA A 127 -19.43 0.07 -13.63
N GLU A 128 -20.57 0.73 -13.85
CA GLU A 128 -21.64 0.72 -12.86
C GLU A 128 -21.83 -0.74 -12.40
N PRO A 129 -21.80 -1.02 -11.08
CA PRO A 129 -22.13 -2.35 -10.61
C PRO A 129 -23.55 -2.63 -11.07
N SER A 130 -23.69 -3.59 -11.99
CA SER A 130 -25.00 -4.14 -12.35
C SER A 130 -25.68 -4.55 -11.05
N ALA A 131 -26.95 -4.12 -10.91
CA ALA A 131 -27.78 -4.18 -9.70
C ALA A 131 -27.46 -5.33 -8.71
N PRO A 132 -27.49 -5.09 -7.39
CA PRO A 132 -27.09 -6.10 -6.41
C PRO A 132 -27.96 -7.34 -6.53
N ALA A 133 -27.31 -8.49 -6.76
CA ALA A 133 -27.91 -9.78 -6.49
C ALA A 133 -28.32 -9.84 -5.01
N ARG A 134 -29.59 -10.21 -4.79
CA ARG A 134 -30.28 -10.28 -3.51
C ARG A 134 -29.47 -11.09 -2.48
N VAL A 135 -28.86 -10.41 -1.51
CA VAL A 135 -28.19 -11.05 -0.36
C VAL A 135 -29.25 -11.58 0.60
N GLN A 136 -29.21 -12.89 0.90
CA GLN A 136 -29.92 -13.48 2.03
C GLN A 136 -29.23 -13.06 3.35
N PRO A 137 -29.98 -12.67 4.38
CA PRO A 137 -29.39 -12.24 5.65
C PRO A 137 -28.84 -13.43 6.45
N PRO A 138 -27.65 -13.33 7.07
CA PRO A 138 -27.16 -14.33 7.99
C PRO A 138 -27.90 -14.30 9.33
N ALA A 139 -28.15 -15.49 9.87
CA ALA A 139 -28.82 -15.74 11.14
C ALA A 139 -28.04 -15.17 12.32
N GLN A 140 -28.77 -14.52 13.23
CA GLN A 140 -28.31 -14.05 14.53
C GLN A 140 -27.95 -15.24 15.42
N SER A 141 -26.76 -15.20 16.04
CA SER A 141 -26.47 -15.96 17.25
C SER A 141 -26.15 -14.98 18.37
N ALA A 142 -26.98 -15.02 19.40
CA ALA A 142 -26.88 -14.24 20.62
C ALA A 142 -25.88 -14.90 21.60
N GLY A 143 -25.06 -14.10 22.28
CA GLY A 143 -24.07 -14.62 23.23
C GLY A 143 -23.43 -13.58 24.15
N LYS A 144 -24.25 -12.98 25.01
CA LYS A 144 -24.02 -12.64 26.44
C LYS A 144 -22.65 -12.07 26.90
N THR A 145 -22.76 -10.87 27.47
CA THR A 145 -21.78 -10.02 28.19
C THR A 145 -21.11 -10.64 29.43
N ALA A 146 -19.84 -10.27 29.69
CA ALA A 146 -19.32 -9.95 31.04
C ALA A 146 -18.01 -9.11 30.96
N PRO A 147 -17.77 -8.11 31.84
CA PRO A 147 -16.59 -7.25 31.78
C PRO A 147 -15.44 -7.64 32.74
N SER A 148 -14.23 -7.32 32.26
CA SER A 148 -13.05 -6.76 32.96
C SER A 148 -12.64 -7.26 34.35
N ARG A 149 -11.41 -7.82 34.45
CA ARG A 149 -10.59 -7.73 35.66
C ARG A 149 -9.11 -7.54 35.29
N VAL A 150 -8.58 -6.38 35.66
CA VAL A 150 -7.15 -6.04 35.63
C VAL A 150 -6.43 -6.77 36.77
N ALA A 151 -5.24 -7.29 36.49
CA ALA A 151 -4.22 -7.58 37.50
C ALA A 151 -2.83 -7.15 36.97
N PRO A 152 -1.96 -6.56 37.81
CA PRO A 152 -0.68 -6.01 37.37
C PRO A 152 0.51 -6.96 37.58
N ARG A 153 1.61 -6.63 36.87
CA ARG A 153 3.03 -6.76 37.28
C ARG A 153 3.77 -8.06 36.93
N LYS A 154 4.82 -7.96 36.10
CA LYS A 154 6.24 -7.98 36.53
C LYS A 154 7.21 -7.72 35.36
N GLU A 155 8.14 -6.82 35.61
CA GLU A 155 9.35 -6.61 34.82
C GLU A 155 10.37 -7.75 35.01
N ALA A 156 11.25 -7.80 34.00
CA ALA A 156 12.60 -8.37 33.93
C ALA A 156 12.75 -9.89 33.72
N SER A 157 13.25 -10.25 32.53
CA SER A 157 14.65 -10.70 32.43
C SER A 157 15.21 -10.58 31.00
N SER A 158 16.48 -10.21 30.97
CA SER A 158 17.39 -10.17 29.81
C SER A 158 17.78 -11.59 29.39
N GLY A 159 17.79 -11.84 28.08
CA GLY A 159 18.30 -13.06 27.47
C GLY A 159 18.20 -12.99 25.94
N ALA A 160 19.31 -12.69 25.28
CA ALA A 160 19.38 -12.57 23.83
C ALA A 160 19.33 -13.94 23.14
N VAL A 161 18.30 -14.19 22.31
CA VAL A 161 18.31 -15.17 21.20
C VAL A 161 17.37 -14.66 20.11
N ALA A 162 17.87 -14.45 18.89
CA ALA A 162 17.02 -14.20 17.71
C ALA A 162 16.30 -15.50 17.32
N PRO A 163 14.95 -15.49 17.25
CA PRO A 163 14.27 -16.06 16.07
C PRO A 163 12.98 -15.33 15.62
N ARG A 164 12.70 -14.09 16.06
CA ARG A 164 11.42 -13.40 15.73
C ARG A 164 11.35 -12.77 14.33
N ALA A 165 12.47 -12.36 13.74
CA ALA A 165 12.46 -11.77 12.39
C ALA A 165 11.94 -12.75 11.32
N ALA A 166 12.19 -14.05 11.49
CA ALA A 166 11.80 -15.08 10.52
C ALA A 166 10.28 -15.29 10.41
N ALA A 167 9.52 -15.10 11.48
CA ALA A 167 8.06 -15.26 11.47
C ALA A 167 7.37 -14.13 10.68
N LEU A 168 7.93 -12.93 10.74
CA LEU A 168 7.46 -11.78 9.99
C LEU A 168 7.90 -11.78 8.53
N ALA A 169 8.94 -12.55 8.19
CA ALA A 169 9.46 -12.59 6.84
C ALA A 169 8.39 -13.03 5.84
N GLY A 170 8.34 -12.34 4.70
CA GLY A 170 7.32 -12.50 3.67
C GLY A 170 6.96 -11.17 3.02
N VAL A 171 6.11 -11.23 2.00
CA VAL A 171 5.55 -10.04 1.36
C VAL A 171 4.25 -9.68 2.08
N TRP A 172 4.16 -8.42 2.50
CA TRP A 172 2.97 -7.85 3.11
C TRP A 172 2.35 -6.86 2.14
N TYR A 173 1.06 -6.96 1.92
CA TYR A 173 0.32 -6.12 0.98
C TYR A 173 -0.47 -5.07 1.72
N GLY A 174 -0.41 -3.83 1.24
CA GLY A 174 -1.20 -2.74 1.78
C GLY A 174 -2.70 -3.03 1.63
N ILE A 175 -3.45 -2.86 2.72
CA ILE A 175 -4.90 -2.99 2.77
C ILE A 175 -5.52 -1.70 3.34
N ALA A 176 -6.85 -1.61 3.33
CA ALA A 176 -7.59 -0.46 3.85
C ALA A 176 -7.12 0.90 3.28
N GLY A 177 -6.83 0.94 1.97
CA GLY A 177 -6.35 2.13 1.27
C GLY A 177 -4.85 2.41 1.40
N THR A 178 -4.10 1.51 2.04
CA THR A 178 -2.64 1.54 2.07
C THR A 178 -2.08 1.04 0.74
N PRO A 179 -1.31 1.84 0.00
CA PRO A 179 -0.77 1.40 -1.27
C PRO A 179 0.53 0.62 -1.10
N GLY A 180 0.73 -0.36 -1.97
CA GLY A 180 2.02 -1.00 -2.17
C GLY A 180 2.26 -2.28 -1.39
N SER A 181 3.53 -2.69 -1.32
CA SER A 181 3.98 -3.88 -0.63
C SER A 181 5.20 -3.64 0.23
N LEU A 182 5.29 -4.37 1.33
CA LEU A 182 6.39 -4.39 2.27
C LEU A 182 6.95 -5.81 2.32
N GLU A 183 8.14 -6.01 1.74
CA GLU A 183 8.84 -7.30 1.80
C GLU A 183 9.76 -7.28 3.02
N LEU A 184 9.48 -8.16 3.98
CA LEU A 184 10.32 -8.37 5.16
C LEU A 184 11.21 -9.60 4.92
N THR A 185 12.52 -9.45 5.06
CA THR A 185 13.47 -10.55 4.86
C THR A 185 13.93 -11.14 6.19
N ARG A 186 14.28 -12.42 6.20
CA ARG A 186 14.63 -13.16 7.44
C ARG A 186 15.84 -12.59 8.19
N ASP A 187 16.73 -11.88 7.50
CA ASP A 187 17.90 -11.20 8.05
C ASP A 187 17.58 -9.86 8.74
N GLY A 188 16.30 -9.47 8.78
CA GLY A 188 15.84 -8.24 9.40
C GLY A 188 15.97 -7.02 8.50
N SER A 189 16.19 -7.17 7.19
CA SER A 189 16.08 -6.08 6.21
C SER A 189 14.65 -5.99 5.65
N TYR A 190 14.29 -4.88 5.02
CA TYR A 190 13.03 -4.79 4.29
C TYR A 190 13.14 -4.00 2.99
N LYS A 191 12.23 -4.29 2.07
CA LYS A 191 11.97 -3.49 0.88
C LYS A 191 10.56 -2.92 0.93
N LEU A 192 10.43 -1.66 0.52
CA LEU A 192 9.13 -1.03 0.30
C LEU A 192 8.94 -0.87 -1.21
N ASN A 193 7.90 -1.48 -1.76
CA ASN A 193 7.62 -1.48 -3.21
C ASN A 193 8.81 -1.94 -4.06
N GLY A 194 9.50 -3.01 -3.61
CA GLY A 194 10.68 -3.56 -4.27
C GLY A 194 11.97 -2.73 -4.11
N LYS A 195 11.91 -1.53 -3.51
CA LYS A 195 13.07 -0.68 -3.25
C LYS A 195 13.64 -0.95 -1.86
N PRO A 196 14.98 -0.98 -1.68
CA PRO A 196 15.59 -1.12 -0.34
C PRO A 196 15.06 -0.06 0.63
N GLY A 197 14.51 -0.51 1.76
CA GLY A 197 13.83 0.35 2.72
C GLY A 197 14.61 0.58 4.02
N GLY A 198 15.29 -0.44 4.54
CA GLY A 198 16.05 -0.38 5.79
C GLY A 198 16.07 -1.72 6.52
N ARG A 199 16.11 -1.66 7.85
CA ARG A 199 16.02 -2.80 8.76
C ARG A 199 14.81 -2.70 9.67
N TYR A 200 14.40 -3.85 10.18
CA TYR A 200 13.31 -3.97 11.13
C TYR A 200 13.67 -4.92 12.28
N ARG A 201 12.97 -4.74 13.40
CA ARG A 201 13.03 -5.65 14.55
C ARG A 201 11.68 -5.73 15.24
N GLN A 202 11.33 -6.90 15.75
CA GLN A 202 10.10 -7.10 16.51
C GLN A 202 10.37 -7.03 18.02
N LEU A 203 9.60 -6.21 18.72
CA LEU A 203 9.61 -5.99 20.17
C LEU A 203 8.21 -6.30 20.73
N GLY A 204 7.92 -7.58 20.97
CA GLY A 204 6.58 -8.02 21.35
C GLY A 204 5.58 -7.83 20.21
N ASP A 205 4.51 -7.09 20.45
CA ASP A 205 3.50 -6.73 19.44
C ASP A 205 3.89 -5.47 18.66
N GLU A 206 5.04 -4.87 18.93
CA GLU A 206 5.55 -3.73 18.16
C GLU A 206 6.59 -4.20 17.15
N VAL A 207 6.55 -3.66 15.94
CA VAL A 207 7.60 -3.82 14.93
C VAL A 207 8.20 -2.44 14.67
N VAL A 208 9.51 -2.33 14.94
CA VAL A 208 10.26 -1.08 14.79
C VAL A 208 11.11 -1.16 13.53
N PHE A 209 10.94 -0.19 12.67
CA PHE A 209 11.61 0.01 11.41
C PHE A 209 12.55 1.21 11.51
N ASP A 210 13.71 1.10 10.85
CA ASP A 210 14.54 2.25 10.50
C ASP A 210 14.37 2.60 9.00
N GLY A 211 15.12 3.60 8.53
CA GLY A 211 15.11 3.98 7.12
C GLY A 211 13.78 4.59 6.64
N SER A 212 13.31 4.16 5.48
CA SER A 212 12.19 4.79 4.76
C SER A 212 10.87 4.86 5.55
N LEU A 213 10.59 3.87 6.40
CA LEU A 213 9.36 3.80 7.20
C LEU A 213 9.41 4.67 8.46
N VAL A 214 10.53 5.32 8.79
CA VAL A 214 10.61 6.27 9.93
C VAL A 214 9.63 7.44 9.76
N ALA A 215 9.31 7.81 8.53
CA ALA A 215 8.29 8.82 8.24
C ALA A 215 6.88 8.42 8.72
N TRP A 216 6.61 7.13 8.94
CA TRP A 216 5.31 6.61 9.35
C TRP A 216 5.37 6.23 10.83
N ASN A 217 4.76 7.04 11.69
CA ASN A 217 4.76 6.83 13.13
C ASN A 217 6.17 6.58 13.73
N LYS A 218 7.20 7.29 13.26
CA LYS A 218 8.59 7.08 13.69
C LYS A 218 9.09 5.65 13.46
N GLY A 219 8.57 4.98 12.43
CA GLY A 219 8.90 3.61 12.08
C GLY A 219 8.27 2.57 13.01
N ARG A 220 7.22 2.91 13.75
CA ARG A 220 6.60 2.00 14.72
C ARG A 220 5.27 1.49 14.22
N ALA A 221 5.20 0.20 13.95
CA ALA A 221 3.96 -0.51 13.64
C ALA A 221 3.53 -1.38 14.82
N LYS A 222 2.22 -1.57 14.99
CA LYS A 222 1.67 -2.63 15.83
C LYS A 222 1.37 -3.85 14.96
N LEU A 223 1.76 -5.03 15.43
CA LEU A 223 1.32 -6.31 14.89
C LEU A 223 0.07 -6.73 15.67
N LYS A 224 -1.08 -6.77 14.99
CA LYS A 224 -2.35 -7.15 15.61
C LYS A 224 -3.16 -7.92 14.59
N ASP A 225 -3.76 -9.04 14.99
CA ASP A 225 -4.68 -9.83 14.14
C ASP A 225 -4.09 -10.18 12.75
N GLY A 226 -2.78 -10.43 12.69
CA GLY A 226 -2.09 -10.76 11.43
C GLY A 226 -1.80 -9.58 10.50
N VAL A 227 -2.02 -8.34 10.95
CA VAL A 227 -1.72 -7.11 10.20
C VAL A 227 -0.69 -6.24 10.92
N LEU A 228 0.07 -5.47 10.13
CA LEU A 228 0.96 -4.42 10.60
C LEU A 228 0.27 -3.06 10.45
N GLU A 229 0.06 -2.37 11.56
CA GLU A 229 -0.63 -1.08 11.62
C GLU A 229 0.34 0.04 12.04
N PHE A 230 0.53 1.02 11.15
CA PHE A 230 1.09 2.31 11.48
C PHE A 230 -0.06 3.26 11.76
N TYR A 231 -0.09 3.85 12.95
CA TYR A 231 -1.09 4.85 13.30
C TYR A 231 -0.42 6.05 13.97
N TRP A 232 -0.65 7.25 13.46
CA TRP A 232 -0.10 8.47 14.06
C TRP A 232 -0.98 9.69 13.78
N LYS A 233 -0.74 10.73 14.57
CA LYS A 233 -1.28 12.07 14.34
C LYS A 233 -0.16 12.94 13.75
N ASN A 234 -0.40 13.59 12.62
CA ASN A 234 0.59 14.50 12.03
C ASN A 234 0.61 15.87 12.76
N ALA A 235 1.51 16.76 12.35
CA ALA A 235 1.71 18.06 12.99
C ALA A 235 0.46 18.96 12.92
N GLU A 236 -0.33 18.81 11.84
CA GLU A 236 -1.58 19.52 11.60
C GLU A 236 -2.76 18.93 12.38
N GLY A 237 -2.55 17.79 13.05
CA GLY A 237 -3.54 17.16 13.91
C GLY A 237 -4.46 16.16 13.22
N PHE A 238 -4.20 15.77 11.97
CA PHE A 238 -4.93 14.73 11.27
C PHE A 238 -4.44 13.33 11.66
N ASN A 239 -5.37 12.39 11.79
CA ASN A 239 -5.08 10.98 11.99
C ASN A 239 -4.66 10.36 10.67
N ASN A 240 -3.58 9.59 10.69
CA ASN A 240 -3.04 8.86 9.55
C ASN A 240 -2.91 7.39 9.94
N TRP A 241 -3.22 6.51 8.99
CA TRP A 241 -3.05 5.07 9.17
C TRP A 241 -2.47 4.42 7.91
N PHE A 242 -1.61 3.42 8.10
CA PHE A 242 -1.23 2.45 7.08
C PHE A 242 -1.32 1.05 7.65
N VAL A 243 -1.87 0.12 6.88
CA VAL A 243 -2.14 -1.24 7.29
C VAL A 243 -1.63 -2.19 6.22
N PHE A 244 -0.83 -3.18 6.61
CA PHE A 244 -0.34 -4.22 5.73
C PHE A 244 -0.74 -5.60 6.24
N GLN A 245 -1.21 -6.46 5.35
CA GLN A 245 -1.52 -7.85 5.65
C GLN A 245 -0.52 -8.77 4.99
N LYS A 246 -0.08 -9.82 5.69
CA LYS A 246 0.85 -10.79 5.13
C LYS A 246 0.19 -11.57 3.99
N GLY A 247 0.87 -11.68 2.85
CA GLY A 247 0.49 -12.60 1.79
C GLY A 247 0.67 -14.06 2.23
N GLU A 248 -0.25 -14.91 1.82
CA GLU A 248 -0.16 -16.37 2.00
C GLU A 248 1.00 -16.98 1.21
#